data_AF-A0A3B9ABW7-F1
#
_entry.id   AF-A0A3B9ABW7-F1
#
_cell.length_a   1.000
_cell.length_b   1.000
_cell.length_c   1.000
_cell.angle_alpha   90.00
_cell.angle_beta   90.00
_cell.angle_gamma   90.00
#
_symmetry.space_group_name_H-M   'P 1'
#
loop_
_entity.id
_entity.type
_entity.pdbx_description
1 polymer ?
#
loop_
_entity_poly.entity_id
_entity_poly.type
_entity_poly.pdbx_seq_one_letter_code
_entity_poly.pdbx_strand_id
1 'polypeptide(L)'
;GIEAVIEQDCRLLLGIAHVIERYLPDGRRLRPLEVARDYRTTILDELSLQREAANTVTLRRNFENSALLYVPEIYWPYCREQVLVMERIYATPVTDVKTLEAAGTNFKILAERGVEIFFTQV
;
A
#
# COMPACT_ATOMS: atom_id res chain seq x y z
N GLY A 1 -3.30 -19.95 3.63
CA GLY A 1 -3.63 -18.66 2.98
C GLY A 1 -2.87 -18.56 1.68
N ILE A 2 -2.81 -17.36 1.08
CA ILE A 2 -2.08 -17.10 -0.18
C ILE A 2 -0.55 -17.05 0.00
N GLU A 3 -0.08 -16.97 1.25
CA GLU A 3 1.34 -16.94 1.62
C GLU A 3 2.20 -18.00 0.92
N ALA A 4 1.75 -19.26 0.86
CA ALA A 4 2.50 -20.32 0.20
C ALA A 4 2.67 -20.09 -1.31
N VAL A 5 1.67 -19.48 -1.96
CA VAL A 5 1.72 -19.09 -3.37
C VAL A 5 2.70 -17.93 -3.55
N ILE A 6 2.63 -16.92 -2.69
CA ILE A 6 3.56 -15.77 -2.70
C ILE A 6 5.00 -16.22 -2.50
N GLU A 7 5.27 -17.14 -1.58
CA GLU A 7 6.61 -17.70 -1.36
C GLU A 7 7.13 -18.44 -2.59
N GLN A 8 6.26 -19.17 -3.29
CA GLN A 8 6.61 -19.84 -4.55
C GLN A 8 6.95 -18.81 -5.64
N ASP A 9 6.14 -17.76 -5.78
CA ASP A 9 6.34 -16.70 -6.77
C ASP A 9 7.61 -15.89 -6.47
N CYS A 10 7.87 -15.57 -5.20
CA CYS A 10 9.11 -14.91 -4.79
C CYS A 10 10.34 -15.76 -5.08
N ARG A 11 10.25 -17.09 -4.90
CA ARG A 11 11.34 -18.00 -5.26
C ARG A 11 11.62 -17.99 -6.76
N LEU A 12 10.56 -17.95 -7.58
CA LEU A 12 10.69 -17.82 -9.03
C LEU A 12 11.35 -16.48 -9.41
N LEU A 13 10.90 -15.38 -8.83
CA LEU A 13 11.47 -14.04 -9.06
C LEU A 13 12.97 -14.00 -8.70
N LEU A 14 13.37 -14.60 -7.58
CA LEU A 14 14.78 -14.72 -7.19
C LEU A 14 15.59 -15.55 -8.19
N GLY A 15 15.00 -16.63 -8.72
CA GLY A 15 15.62 -17.42 -9.79
C GLY A 15 15.86 -16.60 -11.06
N ILE A 16 14.86 -15.83 -11.51
CA ILE A 16 14.96 -14.94 -12.67
C ILE A 16 16.01 -13.85 -12.41
N ALA A 17 16.00 -13.23 -11.24
CA ALA A 17 16.98 -12.21 -10.86
C ALA A 17 18.42 -12.75 -10.91
N HIS A 18 18.64 -14.00 -10.51
CA HIS A 18 19.95 -14.66 -10.62
C HIS A 18 20.39 -14.87 -12.07
N VAL A 19 19.46 -15.22 -12.96
CA VAL A 19 19.72 -15.35 -14.41
C VAL A 19 20.09 -13.98 -15.00
N ILE A 20 19.35 -12.92 -14.65
CA ILE A 20 19.60 -11.57 -15.14
C ILE A 20 21.00 -11.09 -14.73
N GLU A 21 21.37 -11.22 -13.46
CA GLU A 21 22.70 -10.79 -12.99
C GLU A 21 23.86 -11.55 -13.63
N ARG A 22 23.62 -12.81 -14.01
CA ARG A 22 24.67 -13.69 -14.54
C ARG A 22 24.86 -13.56 -16.05
N TYR A 23 23.77 -13.34 -16.80
CA TYR A 23 23.80 -13.45 -18.26
C TYR A 23 23.53 -12.14 -19.00
N LEU A 24 22.98 -11.10 -18.36
CA LEU A 24 22.77 -9.81 -19.01
C LEU A 24 23.95 -8.85 -18.78
N PRO A 25 24.48 -8.20 -19.83
CA PRO A 25 25.64 -7.29 -19.73
C PRO A 25 25.48 -6.17 -18.68
N ASP A 26 24.29 -5.59 -18.58
CA ASP A 26 23.94 -4.55 -17.60
C ASP A 26 23.18 -5.09 -16.37
N GLY A 27 23.03 -6.42 -16.25
CA GLY A 27 22.15 -7.06 -15.25
C GLY A 27 22.50 -6.71 -13.80
N ARG A 28 23.78 -6.55 -13.48
CA ARG A 28 24.25 -6.15 -12.14
C ARG A 28 23.90 -4.70 -11.76
N ARG A 29 23.79 -3.79 -12.74
CA ARG A 29 23.49 -2.37 -12.45
C ARG A 29 22.06 -2.18 -11.94
N LEU A 30 21.16 -3.09 -12.31
CA LEU A 30 19.76 -3.09 -11.87
C LEU A 30 19.56 -3.65 -10.46
N ARG A 31 20.58 -4.32 -9.89
CA ARG A 31 20.52 -5.02 -8.58
C ARG A 31 19.25 -5.89 -8.43
N PRO A 32 18.89 -6.72 -9.42
CA PRO A 32 17.60 -7.40 -9.43
C PRO A 32 17.46 -8.41 -8.29
N LEU A 33 18.56 -8.99 -7.78
CA LEU A 33 18.48 -9.85 -6.58
C LEU A 33 18.06 -9.07 -5.34
N GLU A 34 18.54 -7.84 -5.21
CA GLU A 34 18.21 -6.99 -4.06
C GLU A 34 16.77 -6.53 -4.15
N VAL A 35 16.34 -6.06 -5.33
CA VAL A 35 14.94 -5.72 -5.59
C VAL A 35 14.00 -6.90 -5.28
N ALA A 36 14.34 -8.11 -5.72
CA ALA A 36 13.52 -9.30 -5.47
C ALA A 36 13.48 -9.70 -3.97
N ARG A 37 14.58 -9.53 -3.23
CA ARG A 37 14.64 -9.78 -1.78
C ARG A 37 13.84 -8.75 -0.99
N ASP A 38 13.95 -7.48 -1.37
CA ASP A 38 13.19 -6.39 -0.76
C ASP A 38 11.70 -6.62 -1.01
N TYR A 39 11.32 -6.91 -2.26
CA TYR A 39 9.94 -7.26 -2.61
C TYR A 39 9.39 -8.42 -1.79
N ARG A 40 10.16 -9.52 -1.64
CA ARG A 40 9.75 -10.67 -0.82
C ARG A 40 9.49 -10.26 0.63
N THR A 41 10.36 -9.43 1.21
CA THR A 41 10.18 -8.96 2.59
C THR A 41 8.91 -8.11 2.70
N THR A 42 8.76 -7.12 1.81
CA THR A 42 7.60 -6.23 1.79
C THR A 42 6.29 -7.00 1.62
N ILE A 43 6.17 -7.87 0.62
CA ILE A 43 4.90 -8.55 0.33
C ILE A 43 4.47 -9.50 1.45
N LEU A 44 5.43 -10.11 2.18
CA LEU A 44 5.14 -10.95 3.33
C LEU A 44 4.70 -10.11 4.54
N ASP A 45 5.29 -8.93 4.74
CA ASP A 45 4.87 -8.02 5.81
C ASP A 45 3.44 -7.48 5.60
N GLU A 46 3.02 -7.32 4.35
CA GLU A 46 1.65 -6.91 3.96
C GLU A 46 0.58 -7.99 4.21
N LEU A 47 0.96 -9.25 4.51
CA LEU A 47 -0.02 -10.31 4.76
C LEU A 47 -0.76 -10.18 6.09
N SER A 48 -0.22 -9.39 7.02
CA SER A 48 -0.84 -9.19 8.32
C SER A 48 -1.81 -8.02 8.29
N LEU A 49 -3.09 -8.30 8.04
CA LEU A 49 -4.13 -7.28 8.06
C LEU A 49 -4.37 -6.69 9.47
N GLN A 50 -3.87 -7.36 10.52
CA GLN A 50 -3.86 -6.79 11.87
C GLN A 50 -2.84 -5.65 12.01
N ARG A 51 -1.69 -5.73 11.33
CA ARG A 51 -0.75 -4.61 11.27
C ARG A 51 -1.36 -3.43 10.51
N GLU A 52 -2.03 -3.71 9.39
CA GLU A 52 -2.75 -2.69 8.62
C GLU A 52 -3.85 -2.00 9.46
N ALA A 53 -4.62 -2.78 10.23
CA ALA A 53 -5.60 -2.26 11.19
C ALA A 53 -4.97 -1.31 12.21
N ALA A 54 -3.84 -1.71 12.81
CA ALA A 54 -3.13 -0.91 13.81
C ALA A 54 -2.58 0.40 13.22
N ASN A 55 -2.02 0.32 12.01
CA ASN A 55 -1.55 1.49 11.27
C ASN A 55 -2.70 2.43 10.93
N THR A 56 -3.87 1.90 10.55
CA THR A 56 -5.07 2.70 10.26
C THR A 56 -5.58 3.44 11.51
N VAL A 57 -5.57 2.79 12.67
CA VAL A 57 -5.94 3.45 13.95
C VAL A 57 -4.95 4.56 14.31
N THR A 58 -3.64 4.31 14.14
CA THR A 58 -2.62 5.34 14.35
C THR A 58 -2.82 6.52 13.41
N LEU A 59 -3.07 6.24 12.13
CA LEU A 59 -3.33 7.27 11.13
C LEU A 59 -4.59 8.07 11.49
N ARG A 60 -5.68 7.42 11.90
CA ARG A 60 -6.89 8.13 12.36
C ARG A 60 -6.59 9.08 13.51
N ARG A 61 -5.84 8.62 14.51
CA ARG A 61 -5.44 9.43 15.67
C ARG A 61 -4.60 10.64 15.27
N ASN A 62 -3.68 10.49 14.33
CA ASN A 62 -2.84 11.59 13.84
C ASN A 62 -3.66 12.70 13.16
N PHE A 63 -4.85 12.39 12.66
CA PHE A 63 -5.72 13.31 11.94
C PHE A 63 -7.03 13.65 12.67
N GLU A 64 -7.22 13.25 13.94
CA GLU A 64 -8.47 13.50 14.70
C GLU A 64 -8.91 14.98 14.74
N ASN A 65 -7.96 15.91 14.70
CA ASN A 65 -8.22 17.35 14.73
C ASN A 65 -8.02 18.03 13.37
N SER A 66 -7.86 17.25 12.29
CA SER A 66 -7.60 17.76 10.95
C SER A 66 -8.82 17.57 10.04
N ALA A 67 -9.17 18.62 9.30
CA ALA A 67 -10.20 18.54 8.26
C ALA A 67 -9.66 17.99 6.92
N LEU A 68 -8.38 17.62 6.85
CA LEU A 68 -7.72 17.22 5.60
C LEU A 68 -8.00 15.77 5.20
N LEU A 69 -8.04 14.86 6.17
CA LEU A 69 -8.16 13.43 5.93
C LEU A 69 -9.18 12.83 6.90
N TYR A 70 -10.10 12.08 6.34
CA TYR A 70 -10.98 11.21 7.09
C TYR A 70 -10.48 9.77 6.96
N VAL A 71 -10.31 9.08 8.09
CA VAL A 71 -9.82 7.70 8.16
C VAL A 71 -10.92 6.83 8.79
N PRO A 72 -11.34 5.71 8.18
CA PRO A 72 -12.45 4.90 8.68
C PRO A 72 -12.18 4.30 10.07
N GLU A 73 -13.23 4.04 10.84
CA GLU A 73 -13.13 3.29 12.09
C GLU A 73 -12.83 1.80 11.83
N ILE A 74 -11.93 1.21 12.63
CA ILE A 74 -11.64 -0.23 12.60
C ILE A 74 -12.50 -0.97 13.62
N TYR A 75 -13.22 -2.00 13.19
CA TYR A 75 -14.01 -2.86 14.07
C TYR A 75 -13.18 -4.04 14.59
N TRP A 76 -12.34 -3.78 15.58
CA TRP A 76 -11.39 -4.75 16.17
C TRP A 76 -11.95 -6.14 16.52
N PRO A 77 -13.17 -6.28 17.10
CA PRO A 77 -13.71 -7.60 17.44
C PRO A 77 -13.79 -8.56 16.23
N TYR A 78 -13.92 -8.01 15.03
CA TYR A 78 -14.07 -8.76 13.77
C TYR A 78 -12.76 -8.86 12.96
N CYS A 79 -11.67 -8.21 13.40
CA CYS A 79 -10.40 -8.26 12.69
C CYS A 79 -9.57 -9.49 13.09
N ARG A 80 -8.93 -10.13 12.12
CA ARG A 80 -8.01 -11.28 12.26
C ARG A 80 -6.84 -11.07 11.29
N GLU A 81 -5.82 -11.91 11.38
CA GLU A 81 -4.63 -11.80 10.53
C GLU A 81 -4.94 -11.73 9.02
N GLN A 82 -5.98 -12.43 8.56
CA GLN A 82 -6.40 -12.49 7.16
C GLN A 82 -7.74 -11.78 6.90
N VAL A 83 -8.29 -11.05 7.87
CA VAL A 83 -9.58 -10.34 7.73
C VAL A 83 -9.52 -8.97 8.39
N LEU A 84 -9.73 -7.91 7.61
CA LEU A 84 -9.87 -6.53 8.07
C LEU A 84 -11.32 -6.07 7.96
N VAL A 85 -11.89 -5.55 9.04
CA VAL A 85 -13.27 -5.04 9.07
C VAL A 85 -13.24 -3.59 9.54
N MET A 86 -13.78 -2.70 8.70
CA MET A 86 -13.76 -1.25 8.93
C MET A 86 -15.06 -0.59 8.48
N GLU A 87 -15.24 0.66 8.89
CA GLU A 87 -16.34 1.53 8.48
C GLU A 87 -16.43 1.64 6.95
N ARG A 88 -17.67 1.59 6.44
CA ARG A 88 -17.94 1.74 5.02
C ARG A 88 -18.01 3.22 4.65
N ILE A 89 -17.08 3.66 3.79
CA ILE A 89 -17.07 5.02 3.23
C ILE A 89 -17.70 5.02 1.83
N TYR A 90 -18.44 6.09 1.52
CA TYR A 90 -18.94 6.40 0.19
C TYR A 90 -18.27 7.69 -0.32
N ALA A 91 -17.43 7.56 -1.34
CA ALA A 91 -16.71 8.68 -1.94
C ALA A 91 -16.42 8.39 -3.42
N THR A 92 -16.15 9.43 -4.20
CA THR A 92 -15.67 9.30 -5.58
C THR A 92 -14.23 8.77 -5.58
N PRO A 93 -13.93 7.63 -6.24
CA PRO A 93 -12.57 7.14 -6.35
C PRO A 93 -11.65 8.16 -7.03
N VAL A 94 -10.41 8.29 -6.55
CA VAL A 94 -9.43 9.22 -7.14
C VAL A 94 -9.10 8.89 -8.61
N THR A 95 -9.30 7.63 -9.00
CA THR A 95 -9.10 7.13 -10.36
C THR A 95 -10.25 7.47 -11.31
N ASP A 96 -11.41 7.88 -10.80
CA ASP A 96 -12.56 8.31 -11.62
C ASP A 96 -12.47 9.81 -11.93
N VAL A 97 -11.53 10.13 -12.81
CA VAL A 97 -11.25 11.50 -13.24
C VAL A 97 -12.49 12.18 -13.82
N LYS A 98 -13.31 11.46 -14.58
CA LYS A 98 -14.51 12.01 -15.22
C LYS A 98 -15.53 12.49 -14.19
N THR A 99 -15.80 11.68 -13.17
CA THR A 99 -16.74 12.07 -12.10
C THR A 99 -16.17 13.22 -11.28
N LEU A 100 -14.87 13.23 -11.00
CA LEU A 100 -14.21 14.32 -10.27
C LEU A 100 -14.24 15.65 -11.05
N GLU A 101 -13.99 15.63 -12.36
CA GLU A 101 -14.11 16.79 -13.25
C GLU A 101 -15.55 17.32 -13.29
N ALA A 102 -16.53 16.42 -13.44
CA ALA A 102 -17.95 16.78 -13.44
C ALA A 102 -18.41 17.40 -12.10
N ALA A 103 -17.81 16.97 -10.99
CA ALA A 103 -18.04 17.54 -9.66
C ALA A 103 -17.30 18.89 -9.43
N GLY A 104 -16.54 19.37 -10.41
CA GLY A 104 -15.76 20.62 -10.31
C GLY A 104 -14.56 20.50 -9.36
N THR A 105 -14.01 19.29 -9.20
CA THR A 105 -12.88 19.05 -8.29
C THR A 105 -11.63 19.78 -8.76
N ASN A 106 -10.99 20.54 -7.86
CA ASN A 106 -9.71 21.17 -8.15
C ASN A 106 -8.57 20.16 -7.96
N PHE A 107 -8.04 19.61 -9.06
CA PHE A 107 -6.96 18.63 -9.03
C PHE A 107 -5.65 19.15 -8.46
N LYS A 108 -5.38 20.46 -8.56
CA LYS A 108 -4.19 21.06 -7.95
C LYS A 108 -4.29 20.98 -6.42
N ILE A 109 -5.41 21.43 -5.85
CA ILE A 109 -5.66 21.36 -4.40
C ILE A 109 -5.70 19.91 -3.93
N LEU A 110 -6.32 19.01 -4.71
CA LEU A 110 -6.36 17.58 -4.40
C LEU A 110 -4.95 16.98 -4.31
N ALA A 111 -4.07 17.30 -5.26
CA ALA A 111 -2.68 16.86 -5.24
C ALA A 111 -1.88 17.48 -4.09
N GLU A 112 -2.04 18.78 -3.83
CA GLU A 112 -1.40 19.49 -2.72
C GLU A 112 -1.76 18.84 -1.37
N ARG A 113 -3.05 18.57 -1.14
CA ARG A 113 -3.52 17.88 0.07
C ARG A 113 -3.00 16.45 0.15
N GLY A 114 -2.93 15.73 -0.95
CA GLY A 114 -2.38 14.37 -0.99
C GLY A 114 -0.92 14.33 -0.53
N VAL A 115 -0.11 15.31 -0.99
CA VAL A 115 1.29 15.45 -0.58
C VAL A 115 1.40 15.87 0.89
N GLU A 116 0.59 16.81 1.35
CA GLU A 116 0.55 17.24 2.75
C GLU A 116 0.22 16.07 3.70
N ILE A 117 -0.78 15.26 3.34
CA ILE A 117 -1.13 14.05 4.07
C ILE A 117 0.07 13.10 4.14
N PHE A 118 0.73 12.82 3.02
CA PHE A 118 1.88 11.92 2.97
C PHE A 118 3.02 12.33 3.90
N PHE A 119 3.33 13.63 3.99
CA PHE A 119 4.38 14.13 4.89
C PHE A 119 3.95 14.24 6.37
N THR A 120 2.66 14.30 6.65
CA THR A 120 2.12 14.35 8.03
C THR A 120 2.01 12.94 8.65
N GLN A 121 2.20 11.89 7.85
CA GLN A 121 2.17 10.50 8.30
C GLN A 121 3.43 10.05 9.04
N VAL A 122 4.53 10.82 9.00
CA VAL A 122 5.84 10.48 9.56
C VAL A 122 6.03 11.00 10.98
#